data_AF-A0A7Y2CHA3-F1
#
_entry.id   AF-A0A7Y2CHA3-F1
#
_cell.length_a   1.000
_cell.length_b   1.000
_cell.length_c   1.000
_cell.angle_alpha   90.00
_cell.angle_beta   90.00
_cell.angle_gamma   90.00
#
_symmetry.space_group_name_H-M   'P 1'
#
loop_
_entity.id
_entity.type
_entity.pdbx_description
1 polymer ?
#
loop_
_entity_poly.entity_id
_entity_poly.type
_entity_poly.pdbx_seq_one_letter_code
_entity_poly.pdbx_strand_id
1 'polypeptide(L)'
;MADGAARSSVKRRSMMAFAEDADPRFATKIEDSPKKSLFRGKPKQPARVAFTGEEFGFGYQATERFIERARREKTVADGGVTYTGAQTEREYDDASKNSRFDYNSYVPQPLRTKEQALMAVKSQTADFALVPFYNPYAGYDFETLRAIGSLFTILGVEQVEATDNLCLAVHESQLYDLIQSSHPGTGFSALQRRMRKAWGETDATSGNEPGKSYEAEMPRAGLPIDMSDQKLIRDRIDRVFAGPEAARRCKSKLDGLRAIGVEVQETAQMIEPHRELAKLARGTTNQSRQTNTFFDPVTGETRFFSSLGAESQAGNLFGMVLPYEVAMRSSDYVIIDHNFDDAAPDKTRFLVVENNPDHSLYEDRYRTTDARTRYWYQRMNAIAGSNMSLGAGVLKILGFAATAAAIMLALVGLYGVGAISGVVDANALSWLPASLTAQGALVLAAMILVAAFIFMSAQGRGHQGVRVMFRFKRDGTAASIGDVENFLRNYGVRHAVVRMDEDSGRNAPSAMVLDVEFDPEDFSYGPFSALFRRLRGSVVNGALKKVFQRWKNRGVTVLAAVPFEPEQAQLPKHKARRWWSEAVSEWTADFVETMFVRFSRIAAFYILPAFLVWFVVWKVILNG
;
A
#
# COMPACT_ATOMS: atom_id res chain seq x y z
N MET A 1 29.30 -31.78 46.68
CA MET A 1 28.96 -32.40 47.97
C MET A 1 28.35 -31.28 48.81
N ALA A 2 27.02 -31.14 48.80
CA ALA A 2 26.06 -31.80 49.72
C ALA A 2 26.21 -31.21 51.13
N ASP A 3 25.22 -30.72 51.88
CA ASP A 3 23.75 -30.70 51.87
C ASP A 3 23.36 -29.46 52.75
N GLY A 4 22.15 -28.95 52.88
CA GLY A 4 20.86 -29.63 53.01
C GLY A 4 19.77 -28.65 53.48
N ALA A 5 18.56 -29.18 53.50
CA ALA A 5 17.28 -28.52 53.58
C ALA A 5 16.93 -27.86 54.93
N ALA A 6 16.00 -26.90 54.87
CA ALA A 6 14.94 -26.77 55.88
C ALA A 6 13.66 -26.18 55.28
N ARG A 7 12.60 -27.00 55.28
CA ARG A 7 11.19 -26.60 55.09
C ARG A 7 10.68 -25.99 56.40
N SER A 8 9.81 -24.98 56.31
CA SER A 8 8.78 -24.76 57.33
C SER A 8 7.46 -24.39 56.68
N SER A 9 6.49 -25.28 56.85
CA SER A 9 5.08 -25.15 56.49
C SER A 9 4.26 -24.56 57.65
N VAL A 10 3.06 -24.07 57.30
CA VAL A 10 1.84 -23.91 58.12
C VAL A 10 1.56 -22.49 58.66
N LYS A 11 0.59 -21.79 58.07
CA LYS A 11 -0.81 -21.73 58.60
C LYS A 11 -1.77 -21.00 57.64
N ARG A 12 -2.82 -21.69 57.21
CA ARG A 12 -4.06 -21.10 56.69
C ARG A 12 -4.79 -20.40 57.84
N ARG A 13 -5.27 -19.18 57.61
CA ARG A 13 -6.48 -18.64 58.25
C ARG A 13 -7.39 -18.06 57.17
N SER A 14 -8.62 -18.57 57.15
CA SER A 14 -9.76 -18.02 56.44
C SER A 14 -10.32 -16.81 57.19
N MET A 15 -10.76 -15.78 56.47
CA MET A 15 -11.91 -14.91 56.75
C MET A 15 -12.12 -14.08 55.47
N MET A 16 -13.15 -14.39 54.67
CA MET A 16 -14.42 -13.67 54.56
C MET A 16 -14.31 -12.14 54.41
N ALA A 17 -14.92 -11.70 53.30
CA ALA A 17 -15.26 -10.36 52.83
C ALA A 17 -15.55 -9.26 53.87
N PHE A 18 -15.14 -8.03 53.55
CA PHE A 18 -15.88 -6.75 53.68
C PHE A 18 -15.15 -5.73 52.77
N ALA A 19 -15.82 -5.18 51.74
CA ALA A 19 -16.28 -3.78 51.68
C ALA A 19 -15.11 -2.78 51.88
N GLU A 20 -14.59 -2.20 50.79
CA GLU A 20 -14.96 -0.86 50.29
C GLU A 20 -14.26 0.28 51.04
N ASP A 21 -14.01 1.34 50.27
CA ASP A 21 -13.71 2.70 50.68
C ASP A 21 -12.25 3.15 50.96
N ALA A 22 -11.81 3.92 49.97
CA ALA A 22 -11.39 5.31 50.15
C ALA A 22 -10.00 5.54 50.74
N ASP A 23 -9.00 5.55 49.88
CA ASP A 23 -7.88 6.47 50.03
C ASP A 23 -8.23 7.80 49.33
N PRO A 24 -8.62 8.87 50.06
CA PRO A 24 -9.04 10.13 49.47
C PRO A 24 -7.88 10.94 48.87
N ARG A 25 -6.65 10.41 48.86
CA ARG A 25 -5.48 11.08 48.30
C ARG A 25 -5.37 10.99 46.77
N PHE A 26 -6.20 10.16 46.13
CA PHE A 26 -6.22 10.01 44.67
C PHE A 26 -7.46 10.62 43.99
N ALA A 27 -8.32 11.31 44.75
CA ALA A 27 -9.53 11.96 44.24
C ALA A 27 -9.36 13.47 44.09
N THR A 28 -8.32 13.93 43.40
CA THR A 28 -8.35 15.29 42.85
C THR A 28 -9.04 15.26 41.50
N LYS A 29 -10.27 15.79 41.47
CA LYS A 29 -11.01 16.20 40.27
C LYS A 29 -10.03 16.84 39.28
N ILE A 30 -9.82 16.17 38.15
CA ILE A 30 -9.17 16.77 37.00
C ILE A 30 -10.17 17.76 36.42
N GLU A 31 -9.96 19.04 36.69
CA GLU A 31 -10.58 20.11 35.91
C GLU A 31 -10.12 19.93 34.45
N ASP A 32 -11.09 19.78 33.56
CA ASP A 32 -10.91 19.91 32.11
C ASP A 32 -10.53 21.36 31.78
N SER A 33 -9.28 21.70 32.07
CA SER A 33 -8.62 22.82 31.43
C SER A 33 -8.33 22.40 29.97
N PRO A 34 -8.72 23.19 28.96
CA PRO A 34 -8.32 22.92 27.59
C PRO A 34 -6.81 23.06 27.54
N LYS A 35 -6.09 21.92 27.55
CA LYS A 35 -4.64 21.88 27.39
C LYS A 35 -4.33 22.49 26.04
N LYS A 36 -4.00 23.78 26.03
CA LYS A 36 -3.27 24.44 24.96
C LYS A 36 -2.10 23.52 24.65
N SER A 37 -2.02 23.03 23.42
CA SER A 37 -0.95 22.15 22.97
C SER A 37 0.39 22.72 23.41
N LEU A 38 1.21 21.91 24.09
CA LEU A 38 2.57 22.26 24.56
C LEU A 38 3.53 22.68 23.42
N PHE A 39 3.07 22.61 22.16
CA PHE A 39 3.76 22.99 20.93
C PHE A 39 3.26 24.31 20.31
N ARG A 40 2.29 24.99 20.92
CA ARG A 40 1.83 26.30 20.45
C ARG A 40 2.89 27.37 20.78
N GLY A 41 3.96 27.42 19.98
CA GLY A 41 5.02 28.44 20.09
C GLY A 41 6.47 27.97 19.88
N LYS A 42 6.76 26.66 19.75
CA LYS A 42 8.12 26.20 19.38
C LYS A 42 8.32 26.27 17.87
N PRO A 43 9.49 26.69 17.37
CA PRO A 43 9.78 26.65 15.93
C PRO A 43 9.71 25.19 15.46
N LYS A 44 8.95 24.96 14.40
CA LYS A 44 8.85 23.65 13.75
C LYS A 44 10.21 23.30 13.13
N GLN A 45 10.62 22.05 13.27
CA GLN A 45 11.88 21.57 12.69
C GLN A 45 11.67 21.16 11.23
N PRO A 46 12.66 21.35 10.34
CA PRO A 46 12.57 20.84 8.98
C PRO A 46 12.60 19.30 9.00
N ALA A 47 11.74 18.67 8.20
CA ALA A 47 11.72 17.21 8.11
C ALA A 47 12.96 16.70 7.36
N ARG A 48 13.73 15.79 7.96
CA ARG A 48 14.88 15.15 7.29
C ARG A 48 14.40 13.85 6.65
N VAL A 49 14.51 13.78 5.33
CA VAL A 49 13.99 12.64 4.56
C VAL A 49 15.15 11.93 3.86
N ALA A 50 15.48 10.74 4.34
CA ALA A 50 16.41 9.84 3.68
C ALA A 50 15.70 9.15 2.51
N PHE A 51 16.38 8.98 1.39
CA PHE A 51 15.89 8.13 0.31
C PHE A 51 17.03 7.39 -0.34
N THR A 52 16.69 6.30 -1.02
CA THR A 52 17.66 5.41 -1.65
C THR A 52 17.89 5.79 -3.10
N GLY A 53 19.14 5.84 -3.49
CA GLY A 53 19.55 6.09 -4.86
C GLY A 53 19.92 7.55 -5.11
N GLU A 54 19.74 7.93 -6.36
CA GLU A 54 20.34 9.12 -6.96
C GLU A 54 19.66 10.42 -6.53
N GLU A 55 20.43 11.50 -6.46
CA GLU A 55 19.88 12.85 -6.43
C GLU A 55 18.99 13.04 -7.66
N PHE A 56 17.74 13.48 -7.43
CA PHE A 56 16.72 13.66 -8.46
C PHE A 56 16.19 12.39 -9.16
N GLY A 57 16.59 11.19 -8.70
CA GLY A 57 16.05 9.93 -9.19
C GLY A 57 14.65 9.61 -8.66
N PHE A 58 14.18 8.38 -8.90
CA PHE A 58 12.86 7.91 -8.43
C PHE A 58 12.62 8.11 -6.92
N GLY A 59 13.65 7.94 -6.09
CA GLY A 59 13.56 8.15 -4.64
C GLY A 59 13.36 9.62 -4.25
N TYR A 60 13.94 10.54 -5.02
CA TYR A 60 13.74 11.97 -4.84
C TYR A 60 12.32 12.39 -5.26
N GLN A 61 11.81 11.90 -6.39
CA GLN A 61 10.41 12.14 -6.81
C GLN A 61 9.40 11.59 -5.79
N ALA A 62 9.66 10.39 -5.27
CA ALA A 62 8.85 9.84 -4.20
C ALA A 62 8.88 10.76 -2.97
N THR A 63 10.03 11.36 -2.68
CA THR A 63 10.19 12.32 -1.57
C THR A 63 9.39 13.60 -1.83
N GLU A 64 9.43 14.17 -3.04
CA GLU A 64 8.63 15.34 -3.38
C GLU A 64 7.13 15.05 -3.27
N ARG A 65 6.65 13.91 -3.78
CA ARG A 65 5.24 13.50 -3.68
C ARG A 65 4.80 13.27 -2.23
N PHE A 66 5.66 12.65 -1.43
CA PHE A 66 5.44 12.49 0.01
C PHE A 66 5.29 13.84 0.71
N ILE A 67 6.23 14.75 0.49
CA ILE A 67 6.24 16.08 1.11
C ILE A 67 5.05 16.92 0.63
N GLU A 68 4.69 16.86 -0.66
CA GLU A 68 3.53 17.57 -1.19
C GLU A 68 2.23 17.10 -0.51
N ARG A 69 2.06 15.80 -0.34
CA ARG A 69 0.93 15.23 0.40
C ARG A 69 0.95 15.67 1.87
N ALA A 70 2.10 15.57 2.53
CA ALA A 70 2.29 16.01 3.91
C ALA A 70 2.02 17.51 4.11
N ARG A 71 2.36 18.37 3.14
CA ARG A 71 2.02 19.80 3.12
C ARG A 71 0.52 20.03 3.00
N ARG A 72 -0.15 19.30 2.10
CA ARG A 72 -1.60 19.41 1.87
C ARG A 72 -2.39 18.98 3.10
N GLU A 73 -2.00 17.87 3.72
CA GLU A 73 -2.68 17.28 4.87
C GLU A 73 -2.19 17.85 6.21
N LYS A 74 -1.10 18.63 6.19
CA LYS A 74 -0.39 19.20 7.36
C LYS A 74 0.07 18.16 8.38
N THR A 75 0.00 16.87 8.02
CA THR A 75 0.30 15.70 8.83
C THR A 75 0.72 14.56 7.91
N VAL A 76 1.32 13.52 8.49
CA VAL A 76 1.74 12.29 7.81
C VAL A 76 1.04 11.11 8.50
N ALA A 77 0.77 10.04 7.76
CA ALA A 77 0.24 8.81 8.34
C ALA A 77 1.24 8.22 9.35
N ASP A 78 0.78 7.87 10.54
CA ASP A 78 1.61 7.41 11.66
C ASP A 78 1.45 5.90 11.92
N GLY A 79 0.90 5.16 10.94
CA GLY A 79 0.51 3.77 11.13
C GLY A 79 -0.47 3.54 12.29
N GLY A 80 -1.27 4.53 12.68
CA GLY A 80 -2.34 4.43 13.68
C GLY A 80 -1.90 4.53 15.15
N VAL A 81 -0.70 5.04 15.45
CA VAL A 81 -0.17 5.14 16.84
C VAL A 81 -0.94 6.15 17.68
N THR A 82 -1.21 7.33 17.13
CA THR A 82 -1.86 8.45 17.82
C THR A 82 -3.24 8.08 18.38
N TYR A 83 -3.93 7.12 17.77
CA TYR A 83 -5.23 6.63 18.23
C TYR A 83 -5.15 5.59 19.36
N THR A 84 -4.01 4.92 19.56
CA THR A 84 -3.89 3.90 20.61
C THR A 84 -3.75 4.48 22.02
N GLY A 85 -3.47 5.79 22.17
CA GLY A 85 -3.76 6.59 23.35
C GLY A 85 -3.46 5.93 24.70
N ALA A 86 -2.37 5.16 24.80
CA ALA A 86 -2.03 4.49 26.04
C ALA A 86 -1.32 5.52 26.93
N GLN A 87 -1.88 5.78 28.12
CA GLN A 87 -1.40 6.74 29.14
C GLN A 87 0.10 6.66 29.51
N THR A 88 0.82 5.64 29.05
CA THR A 88 2.29 5.47 29.14
C THR A 88 3.10 6.31 28.15
N GLU A 89 2.49 6.99 27.17
CA GLU A 89 3.18 7.57 26.00
C GLU A 89 3.64 9.04 26.13
N ARG A 90 3.65 9.66 27.33
CA ARG A 90 4.11 11.06 27.45
C ARG A 90 5.58 11.30 27.05
N GLU A 91 6.42 10.28 27.02
CA GLU A 91 7.82 10.38 26.55
C GLU A 91 8.01 10.02 25.06
N TYR A 92 7.08 9.28 24.45
CA TYR A 92 7.14 8.92 23.01
C TYR A 92 6.18 9.76 22.14
N ASP A 93 5.28 10.50 22.76
CA ASP A 93 4.49 11.58 22.15
C ASP A 93 5.36 12.65 21.47
N ASP A 94 6.63 12.76 21.87
CA ASP A 94 7.61 13.65 21.26
C ASP A 94 8.21 13.07 19.96
N ALA A 95 8.15 11.74 19.76
CA ALA A 95 8.66 11.06 18.57
C ALA A 95 7.61 10.96 17.45
N SER A 96 6.33 10.74 17.78
CA SER A 96 5.25 10.44 16.81
C SER A 96 4.41 11.64 16.36
N LYS A 97 4.64 12.84 16.93
CA LYS A 97 3.88 14.02 16.50
C LYS A 97 4.44 14.57 15.20
N ASN A 98 3.92 14.04 14.09
CA ASN A 98 4.01 14.61 12.74
C ASN A 98 3.62 16.09 12.65
N SER A 99 3.06 16.68 13.71
CA SER A 99 2.81 18.12 13.85
C SER A 99 4.03 18.97 14.24
N ARG A 100 5.15 18.35 14.68
CA ARG A 100 6.40 19.02 15.04
C ARG A 100 7.20 19.50 13.83
N PHE A 101 6.97 18.88 12.68
CA PHE A 101 7.70 19.17 11.46
C PHE A 101 7.07 20.32 10.68
N ASP A 102 7.93 21.10 10.04
CA ASP A 102 7.55 22.00 8.96
C ASP A 102 7.78 21.28 7.64
N TYR A 103 6.71 20.86 6.96
CA TYR A 103 6.82 20.22 5.66
C TYR A 103 7.12 21.22 4.54
N ASN A 104 7.01 22.53 4.77
CA ASN A 104 7.39 23.53 3.78
C ASN A 104 8.91 23.58 3.58
N SER A 105 9.68 23.36 4.66
CA SER A 105 11.13 23.28 4.64
C SER A 105 11.58 21.84 4.97
N TYR A 106 12.04 21.08 3.98
CA TYR A 106 12.52 19.72 4.18
C TYR A 106 13.97 19.57 3.72
N VAL A 107 14.69 18.61 4.31
CA VAL A 107 16.10 18.32 3.98
C VAL A 107 16.16 16.93 3.33
N PRO A 108 16.30 16.84 2.00
CA PRO A 108 16.55 15.57 1.33
C PRO A 108 17.93 15.04 1.67
N GLN A 109 18.03 13.73 1.96
CA GLN A 109 19.27 13.03 2.24
C GLN A 109 19.40 11.83 1.28
N PRO A 110 20.06 12.00 0.12
CA PRO A 110 20.32 10.90 -0.79
C PRO A 110 21.32 9.92 -0.16
N LEU A 111 20.97 8.64 -0.12
CA LEU A 111 21.82 7.58 0.41
C LEU A 111 21.97 6.45 -0.61
N ARG A 112 23.20 5.89 -0.69
CA ARG A 112 23.55 4.92 -1.73
C ARG A 112 22.82 3.59 -1.58
N THR A 113 22.56 3.16 -0.35
CA THR A 113 21.98 1.83 -0.09
C THR A 113 20.69 1.92 0.71
N LYS A 114 19.82 0.93 0.49
CA LYS A 114 18.52 0.81 1.17
C LYS A 114 18.67 0.62 2.66
N GLU A 115 19.66 -0.17 3.06
CA GLU A 115 19.99 -0.37 4.47
C GLU A 115 20.47 0.92 5.14
N GLN A 116 21.28 1.75 4.46
CA GLN A 116 21.70 3.05 5.00
C GLN A 116 20.52 3.99 5.23
N ALA A 117 19.57 4.06 4.30
CA ALA A 117 18.37 4.87 4.46
C ALA A 117 17.53 4.43 5.68
N LEU A 118 17.35 3.11 5.85
CA LEU A 118 16.64 2.57 7.01
C LEU A 118 17.42 2.74 8.32
N MET A 119 18.75 2.65 8.28
CA MET A 119 19.64 2.92 9.42
C MET A 119 19.57 4.39 9.84
N ALA A 120 19.43 5.32 8.90
CA ALA A 120 19.33 6.74 9.19
C ALA A 120 18.09 7.05 10.05
N VAL A 121 16.95 6.42 9.75
CA VAL A 121 15.74 6.53 10.57
C VAL A 121 15.91 5.87 11.94
N LYS A 122 16.49 4.67 11.98
CA LYS A 122 16.74 3.97 13.25
C LYS A 122 17.69 4.76 14.17
N SER A 123 18.71 5.41 13.62
CA SER A 123 19.67 6.23 14.34
C SER A 123 19.21 7.67 14.58
N GLN A 124 17.98 8.01 14.14
CA GLN A 124 17.39 9.35 14.25
C GLN A 124 18.18 10.47 13.53
N THR A 125 19.03 10.11 12.56
CA THR A 125 19.71 11.07 11.68
C THR A 125 18.79 11.55 10.56
N ALA A 126 17.83 10.72 10.16
CA ALA A 126 16.68 11.07 9.35
C ALA A 126 15.39 10.80 10.13
N ASP A 127 14.33 11.53 9.81
CA ASP A 127 13.02 11.37 10.44
C ASP A 127 12.16 10.36 9.65
N PHE A 128 12.29 10.38 8.33
CA PHE A 128 11.63 9.47 7.40
C PHE A 128 12.64 8.84 6.44
N ALA A 129 12.37 7.62 5.99
CA ALA A 129 13.10 6.99 4.89
C ALA A 129 12.14 6.53 3.79
N LEU A 130 12.46 6.85 2.54
CA LEU A 130 11.75 6.33 1.37
C LEU A 130 12.57 5.24 0.70
N VAL A 131 12.01 4.04 0.68
CA VAL A 131 12.64 2.85 0.11
C VAL A 131 11.72 2.17 -0.90
N PRO A 132 12.21 1.80 -2.09
CA PRO A 132 11.41 1.04 -3.05
C PRO A 132 11.16 -0.35 -2.49
N PHE A 133 9.93 -0.84 -2.61
CA PHE A 133 9.59 -2.19 -2.14
C PHE A 133 8.91 -3.03 -3.23
N TYR A 134 8.36 -2.39 -4.25
CA TYR A 134 7.72 -3.05 -5.36
C TYR A 134 7.89 -2.26 -6.66
N ASN A 135 8.30 -2.97 -7.71
CA ASN A 135 8.33 -2.46 -9.07
C ASN A 135 7.59 -3.46 -9.98
N PRO A 136 6.71 -3.01 -10.88
CA PRO A 136 6.01 -3.87 -11.84
C PRO A 136 6.93 -4.77 -12.69
N TYR A 137 8.14 -4.30 -13.05
CA TYR A 137 9.08 -5.05 -13.88
C TYR A 137 10.07 -5.92 -13.10
N ALA A 138 10.30 -5.62 -11.82
CA ALA A 138 11.24 -6.35 -10.96
C ALA A 138 10.54 -7.18 -9.86
N GLY A 139 9.25 -6.97 -9.64
CA GLY A 139 8.50 -7.56 -8.54
C GLY A 139 8.83 -6.90 -7.19
N TYR A 140 8.79 -7.71 -6.13
CA TYR A 140 9.12 -7.26 -4.78
C TYR A 140 10.63 -7.12 -4.58
N ASP A 141 11.02 -6.04 -3.92
CA ASP A 141 12.41 -5.80 -3.57
C ASP A 141 12.77 -6.54 -2.27
N PHE A 142 13.39 -7.71 -2.42
CA PHE A 142 13.72 -8.58 -1.30
C PHE A 142 14.72 -7.95 -0.32
N GLU A 143 15.62 -7.09 -0.81
CA GLU A 143 16.59 -6.39 0.03
C GLU A 143 15.89 -5.43 0.98
N THR A 144 14.96 -4.62 0.48
CA THR A 144 14.16 -3.70 1.30
C THR A 144 13.34 -4.45 2.33
N LEU A 145 12.62 -5.50 1.92
CA LEU A 145 11.80 -6.28 2.84
C LEU A 145 12.69 -6.93 3.93
N ARG A 146 13.85 -7.47 3.56
CA ARG A 146 14.81 -8.10 4.49
C ARG A 146 15.35 -7.08 5.48
N ALA A 147 15.74 -5.89 5.00
CA ALA A 147 16.26 -4.82 5.80
C ALA A 147 15.21 -4.27 6.78
N ILE A 148 13.97 -4.01 6.34
CA ILE A 148 12.89 -3.62 7.26
C ILE A 148 12.63 -4.73 8.28
N GLY A 149 12.62 -5.99 7.85
CA GLY A 149 12.41 -7.13 8.74
C GLY A 149 13.48 -7.28 9.82
N SER A 150 14.75 -6.94 9.56
CA SER A 150 15.82 -7.04 10.55
C SER A 150 15.77 -5.93 11.60
N LEU A 151 15.08 -4.82 11.29
CA LEU A 151 15.03 -3.60 12.10
C LEU A 151 13.66 -3.47 12.76
N PHE A 152 13.55 -4.01 13.96
CA PHE A 152 12.28 -4.15 14.68
C PHE A 152 11.70 -2.85 15.25
N THR A 153 12.44 -1.73 15.21
CA THR A 153 11.98 -0.40 15.69
C THR A 153 11.32 0.45 14.60
N ILE A 154 11.47 0.08 13.33
CA ILE A 154 10.95 0.85 12.21
C ILE A 154 9.72 0.19 11.61
N LEU A 155 8.83 0.99 11.01
CA LEU A 155 7.59 0.53 10.40
C LEU A 155 7.32 1.33 9.12
N GLY A 156 6.87 0.66 8.06
CA GLY A 156 6.30 1.33 6.89
C GLY A 156 4.94 1.93 7.24
N VAL A 157 4.82 3.25 7.21
CA VAL A 157 3.63 4.00 7.64
C VAL A 157 2.79 4.54 6.48
N GLU A 158 3.41 4.75 5.32
CA GLU A 158 2.73 5.26 4.13
C GLU A 158 3.29 4.63 2.85
N GLN A 159 2.46 4.58 1.80
CA GLN A 159 2.86 4.19 0.46
C GLN A 159 2.84 5.41 -0.47
N VAL A 160 3.93 5.59 -1.21
CA VAL A 160 4.06 6.63 -2.24
C VAL A 160 4.41 5.99 -3.55
N GLU A 161 3.76 6.45 -4.62
CA GLU A 161 4.02 5.97 -5.98
C GLU A 161 4.84 7.04 -6.69
N ALA A 162 5.93 6.64 -7.36
CA ALA A 162 6.72 7.50 -8.22
C ALA A 162 6.78 6.89 -9.63
N THR A 163 6.78 7.76 -10.63
CA THR A 163 6.80 7.41 -12.05
C THR A 163 7.75 8.37 -12.74
N ASP A 164 8.70 7.82 -13.46
CA ASP A 164 9.55 8.59 -14.35
C ASP A 164 9.71 7.84 -15.67
N ASN A 165 9.88 8.63 -16.73
CA ASN A 165 10.26 8.15 -18.04
C ASN A 165 11.77 8.02 -18.10
N LEU A 166 12.24 7.02 -18.83
CA LEU A 166 13.64 6.86 -19.12
C LEU A 166 13.99 7.62 -20.40
N CYS A 167 15.14 8.25 -20.39
CA CYS A 167 15.68 8.97 -21.52
C CYS A 167 17.08 8.45 -21.88
N LEU A 168 17.45 8.59 -23.15
CA LEU A 168 18.82 8.37 -23.61
C LEU A 168 19.56 9.71 -23.56
N ALA A 169 20.63 9.78 -22.79
CA ALA A 169 21.45 10.95 -22.65
C ALA A 169 22.94 10.64 -22.85
N VAL A 170 23.71 11.67 -23.20
CA VAL A 170 25.17 11.61 -23.38
C VAL A 170 25.81 12.68 -22.50
N HIS A 171 27.03 12.43 -22.03
CA HIS A 171 27.76 13.41 -21.23
C HIS A 171 28.20 14.61 -22.09
N GLU A 172 27.87 15.82 -21.65
CA GLU A 172 28.03 17.06 -22.41
C GLU A 172 29.49 17.31 -22.82
N SER A 173 30.45 16.99 -21.95
CA SER A 173 31.88 17.18 -22.25
C SER A 173 32.37 16.36 -23.45
N GLN A 174 31.91 15.12 -23.60
CA GLN A 174 32.29 14.26 -24.74
C GLN A 174 31.68 14.77 -26.04
N LEU A 175 30.44 15.27 -25.96
CA LEU A 175 29.77 15.86 -27.09
C LEU A 175 30.49 17.14 -27.56
N TYR A 176 30.94 17.99 -26.63
CA TYR A 176 31.74 19.17 -27.00
C TYR A 176 33.08 18.82 -27.64
N ASP A 177 33.79 17.82 -27.13
CA ASP A 177 35.07 17.39 -27.70
C ASP A 177 34.87 16.86 -29.14
N LEU A 178 33.77 16.13 -29.38
CA LEU A 178 33.39 15.68 -30.72
C LEU A 178 33.04 16.86 -31.65
N ILE A 179 32.21 17.80 -31.17
CA ILE A 179 31.81 18.98 -31.96
C ILE A 179 33.02 19.83 -32.34
N GLN A 180 33.92 20.12 -31.39
CA GLN A 180 35.08 20.98 -31.61
C GLN A 180 36.13 20.35 -32.50
N SER A 181 36.23 19.02 -32.50
CA SER A 181 37.15 18.31 -33.38
C SER A 181 36.58 18.07 -34.76
N SER A 182 35.25 18.11 -34.94
CA SER A 182 34.61 17.92 -36.25
C SER A 182 35.03 18.97 -37.29
N HIS A 183 35.12 18.56 -38.56
CA HIS A 183 35.50 19.48 -39.63
C HIS A 183 34.45 20.60 -39.79
N PRO A 184 34.88 21.87 -40.02
CA PRO A 184 33.97 22.97 -40.29
C PRO A 184 33.07 22.65 -41.49
N GLY A 185 31.75 22.73 -41.31
CA GLY A 185 30.75 22.42 -42.35
C GLY A 185 30.12 21.02 -42.23
N THR A 186 30.59 20.19 -41.30
CA THR A 186 29.89 18.94 -40.93
C THR A 186 28.67 19.21 -40.04
N GLY A 187 27.71 18.28 -40.01
CA GLY A 187 26.51 18.38 -39.16
C GLY A 187 26.82 18.60 -37.68
N PHE A 188 27.92 18.02 -37.16
CA PHE A 188 28.38 18.24 -35.79
C PHE A 188 28.86 19.67 -35.53
N SER A 189 29.60 20.27 -36.47
CA SER A 189 30.09 21.66 -36.33
C SER A 189 28.95 22.70 -36.31
N ALA A 190 27.79 22.36 -36.89
CA ALA A 190 26.59 23.21 -36.88
C ALA A 190 25.93 23.27 -35.48
N LEU A 191 26.14 22.24 -34.65
CA LEU A 191 25.63 22.19 -33.27
C LEU A 191 26.23 23.29 -32.39
N GLN A 192 27.48 23.68 -32.64
CA GLN A 192 28.15 24.74 -31.89
C GLN A 192 27.56 26.14 -32.15
N ARG A 193 26.97 26.36 -33.33
CA ARG A 193 26.47 27.67 -33.78
C ARG A 193 25.05 27.98 -33.28
N ARG A 194 24.31 26.97 -32.81
CA ARG A 194 22.93 27.14 -32.35
C ARG A 194 22.96 27.55 -30.88
N MET A 195 22.62 28.81 -30.61
CA MET A 195 22.63 29.38 -29.26
C MET A 195 21.79 28.55 -28.28
N ARG A 196 22.27 28.46 -27.04
CA ARG A 196 21.58 27.84 -25.90
C ARG A 196 20.17 28.41 -25.78
N LYS A 197 19.15 27.63 -26.13
CA LYS A 197 17.77 27.94 -25.75
C LYS A 197 17.62 27.53 -24.30
N ALA A 198 17.30 28.48 -23.42
CA ALA A 198 16.76 28.13 -22.12
C ALA A 198 15.49 27.32 -22.38
N TRP A 199 15.46 26.06 -21.96
CA TRP A 199 14.21 25.31 -21.97
C TRP A 199 13.27 26.05 -21.00
N GLY A 200 12.27 26.77 -21.53
CA GLY A 200 11.23 27.40 -20.70
C GLY A 200 10.33 26.35 -20.04
N GLU A 201 9.34 26.78 -19.25
CA GLU A 201 8.26 25.90 -18.78
C GLU A 201 7.82 24.96 -19.90
N THR A 202 8.11 23.66 -19.70
CA THR A 202 7.55 22.50 -20.41
C THR A 202 7.19 22.68 -21.88
N ASP A 203 7.90 21.97 -22.76
CA ASP A 203 7.30 21.61 -24.03
C ASP A 203 6.12 20.66 -23.73
N ALA A 204 4.90 21.21 -23.70
CA ALA A 204 3.65 20.50 -23.41
C ALA A 204 3.41 19.32 -24.37
N THR A 205 4.17 19.26 -25.46
CA THR A 205 4.15 18.16 -26.44
C THR A 205 4.88 16.90 -25.98
N SER A 206 5.76 16.99 -24.96
CA SER A 206 6.56 15.86 -24.47
C SER A 206 5.79 14.89 -23.58
N GLY A 207 4.60 15.27 -23.08
CA GLY A 207 3.82 14.46 -22.13
C GLY A 207 4.46 14.29 -20.75
N ASN A 208 5.62 14.91 -20.52
CA ASN A 208 6.38 14.86 -19.29
C ASN A 208 6.19 16.21 -18.56
N GLU A 209 5.16 16.30 -17.72
CA GLU A 209 5.04 17.43 -16.78
C GLU A 209 5.92 17.13 -15.54
N PRO A 210 7.08 17.79 -15.36
CA PRO A 210 7.79 17.74 -14.09
C PRO A 210 6.91 18.34 -12.99
N GLY A 211 7.09 17.87 -11.75
CA GLY A 211 6.31 18.33 -10.59
C GLY A 211 6.29 19.86 -10.42
N LYS A 212 5.16 20.39 -9.92
CA LYS A 212 4.88 21.83 -9.76
C LYS A 212 5.81 22.59 -8.79
N SER A 213 6.74 21.92 -8.10
CA SER A 213 7.75 22.53 -7.23
C SER A 213 8.98 23.05 -7.98
N TYR A 214 8.91 23.11 -9.31
CA TYR A 214 9.99 23.59 -10.17
C TYR A 214 10.38 25.04 -9.81
N GLU A 215 11.55 25.23 -9.19
CA GLU A 215 12.15 26.55 -9.09
C GLU A 215 12.46 27.03 -10.51
N ALA A 216 11.70 28.01 -10.99
CA ALA A 216 11.80 28.59 -12.33
C ALA A 216 13.20 29.14 -12.69
N GLU A 217 14.12 29.16 -11.72
CA GLU A 217 15.47 29.74 -11.83
C GLU A 217 16.58 28.70 -12.00
N MET A 218 16.30 27.39 -11.93
CA MET A 218 17.38 26.40 -12.11
C MET A 218 17.89 26.41 -13.57
N PRO A 219 19.18 26.69 -13.81
CA PRO A 219 19.76 26.67 -15.15
C PRO A 219 19.73 25.24 -15.69
N ARG A 220 18.83 24.99 -16.64
CA ARG A 220 18.74 23.72 -17.37
C ARG A 220 19.95 23.58 -18.27
N ALA A 221 20.70 22.50 -18.12
CA ALA A 221 21.74 22.18 -19.09
C ALA A 221 21.22 21.25 -20.17
N GLY A 222 21.89 21.32 -21.31
CA GLY A 222 21.52 20.62 -22.52
C GLY A 222 21.65 21.54 -23.71
N LEU A 223 22.42 21.11 -24.71
CA LEU A 223 22.37 21.74 -26.02
C LEU A 223 20.94 21.61 -26.57
N PRO A 224 20.35 22.66 -27.17
CA PRO A 224 19.14 22.52 -27.95
C PRO A 224 19.49 21.72 -29.21
N ILE A 225 19.00 20.48 -29.28
CA ILE A 225 19.29 19.57 -30.38
C ILE A 225 17.99 19.32 -31.13
N ASP A 226 17.94 19.70 -32.41
CA ASP A 226 16.84 19.39 -33.31
C ASP A 226 16.74 17.86 -33.54
N MET A 227 15.60 17.37 -33.99
CA MET A 227 15.40 15.94 -34.29
C MET A 227 16.43 15.38 -35.29
N SER A 228 16.93 16.19 -36.23
CA SER A 228 18.02 15.81 -37.15
C SER A 228 19.34 15.60 -36.43
N ASP A 229 19.62 16.48 -35.47
CA ASP A 229 20.85 16.53 -34.71
C ASP A 229 20.85 15.40 -33.66
N GLN A 230 19.69 15.07 -33.09
CA GLN A 230 19.50 13.93 -32.18
C GLN A 230 19.81 12.61 -32.89
N LYS A 231 19.35 12.45 -34.14
CA LYS A 231 19.67 11.27 -34.96
C LYS A 231 21.16 11.17 -35.25
N LEU A 232 21.78 12.27 -35.65
CA LEU A 232 23.21 12.32 -35.95
C LEU A 232 24.08 11.97 -34.73
N ILE A 233 23.70 12.43 -33.54
CA ILE A 233 24.39 12.06 -32.29
C ILE A 233 24.11 10.59 -31.96
N ARG A 234 22.86 10.12 -32.09
CA ARG A 234 22.47 8.73 -31.85
C ARG A 234 23.26 7.74 -32.71
N ASP A 235 23.46 8.05 -33.99
CA ASP A 235 24.23 7.22 -34.92
C ASP A 235 25.72 7.16 -34.58
N ARG A 236 26.23 8.13 -33.80
CA ARG A 236 27.64 8.20 -33.39
C ARG A 236 27.91 7.53 -32.03
N ILE A 237 26.88 7.15 -31.27
CA ILE A 237 27.05 6.48 -29.97
C ILE A 237 27.67 5.11 -30.20
N ASP A 238 28.81 4.83 -29.55
CA ASP A 238 29.50 3.55 -29.69
C ASP A 238 29.09 2.57 -28.58
N ARG A 239 28.85 3.07 -27.37
CA ARG A 239 28.40 2.24 -26.23
C ARG A 239 27.29 2.91 -25.46
N VAL A 240 26.35 2.10 -24.96
CA VAL A 240 25.27 2.55 -24.09
C VAL A 240 25.30 1.81 -22.77
N PHE A 241 25.29 2.56 -21.67
CA PHE A 241 25.15 2.03 -20.32
C PHE A 241 23.69 2.08 -19.87
N ALA A 242 23.16 0.97 -19.37
CA ALA A 242 21.82 0.91 -18.80
C ALA A 242 21.84 0.20 -17.44
N GLY A 243 21.04 0.69 -16.50
CA GLY A 243 20.72 -0.07 -15.28
C GLY A 243 19.91 -1.33 -15.63
N PRO A 244 19.84 -2.33 -14.74
CA PRO A 244 19.12 -3.57 -15.01
C PRO A 244 17.61 -3.33 -15.17
N GLU A 245 17.05 -2.33 -14.49
CA GLU A 245 15.66 -1.90 -14.69
C GLU A 245 15.47 -1.23 -16.06
N ALA A 246 16.36 -0.29 -16.40
CA ALA A 246 16.32 0.41 -17.68
C ALA A 246 16.51 -0.54 -18.87
N ALA A 247 17.37 -1.54 -18.74
CA ALA A 247 17.59 -2.57 -19.75
C ALA A 247 16.32 -3.41 -20.02
N ARG A 248 15.49 -3.64 -18.99
CA ARG A 248 14.20 -4.34 -19.13
C ARG A 248 13.12 -3.46 -19.75
N ARG A 249 13.04 -2.19 -19.34
CA ARG A 249 12.02 -1.23 -19.81
C ARG A 249 12.25 -0.74 -21.24
N CYS A 250 13.51 -0.63 -21.65
CA CYS A 250 13.92 -0.09 -22.95
C CYS A 250 14.47 -1.19 -23.88
N LYS A 251 14.07 -2.45 -23.67
CA LYS A 251 14.67 -3.60 -24.33
C LYS A 251 14.61 -3.48 -25.85
N SER A 252 13.46 -3.10 -26.41
CA SER A 252 13.26 -3.01 -27.86
C SER A 252 14.15 -1.95 -28.49
N LYS A 253 14.28 -0.78 -27.84
CA LYS A 253 15.12 0.32 -28.32
C LYS A 253 16.61 0.02 -28.16
N LEU A 254 17.01 -0.64 -27.07
CA LEU A 254 18.38 -1.11 -26.86
C LEU A 254 18.76 -2.21 -27.87
N ASP A 255 17.86 -3.15 -28.17
CA ASP A 255 18.07 -4.16 -29.21
C ASP A 255 18.19 -3.53 -30.60
N GLY A 256 17.45 -2.44 -30.87
CA GLY A 256 17.62 -1.63 -32.07
C GLY A 256 19.02 -1.00 -32.17
N LEU A 257 19.58 -0.50 -31.06
CA LEU A 257 20.96 0.02 -31.03
C LEU A 257 21.99 -1.10 -31.21
N ARG A 258 21.77 -2.27 -30.60
CA ARG A 258 22.63 -3.45 -30.81
C ARG A 258 22.67 -3.88 -32.28
N ALA A 259 21.55 -3.79 -32.99
CA ALA A 259 21.49 -4.12 -34.42
C ALA A 259 22.29 -3.16 -35.31
N ILE A 260 22.48 -1.91 -34.87
CA ILE A 260 23.30 -0.89 -35.55
C ILE A 260 24.81 -1.12 -35.26
N GLY A 261 25.14 -1.94 -34.26
CA GLY A 261 26.52 -2.22 -33.84
C GLY A 261 26.95 -1.52 -32.55
N VAL A 262 26.02 -0.90 -31.83
CA VAL A 262 26.28 -0.23 -30.54
C VAL A 262 26.42 -1.27 -29.42
N GLU A 263 27.48 -1.15 -28.61
CA GLU A 263 27.71 -2.04 -27.48
C GLU A 263 26.85 -1.63 -26.27
N VAL A 264 25.86 -2.44 -25.89
CA VAL A 264 25.02 -2.16 -24.73
C VAL A 264 25.55 -2.91 -23.51
N GLN A 265 26.02 -2.17 -22.50
CA GLN A 265 26.54 -2.71 -21.25
C GLN A 265 25.54 -2.48 -20.11
N GLU A 266 25.15 -3.57 -19.45
CA GLU A 266 24.30 -3.52 -18.26
C GLU A 266 25.17 -3.25 -17.03
N THR A 267 24.84 -2.19 -16.30
CA THR A 267 25.49 -1.83 -15.03
C THR A 267 24.93 -2.65 -13.88
N ALA A 268 25.74 -2.89 -12.84
CA ALA A 268 25.26 -3.60 -11.65
C ALA A 268 24.19 -2.78 -10.92
N GLN A 269 23.21 -3.45 -10.30
CA GLN A 269 22.07 -2.81 -9.64
C GLN A 269 22.46 -1.83 -8.50
N MET A 270 23.63 -2.03 -7.88
CA MET A 270 24.15 -1.16 -6.81
C MET A 270 24.95 0.04 -7.32
N ILE A 271 25.23 0.10 -8.61
CA ILE A 271 26.07 1.11 -9.23
C ILE A 271 25.17 2.10 -9.96
N GLU A 272 25.22 3.36 -9.53
CA GLU A 272 24.52 4.48 -10.15
C GLU A 272 25.12 4.72 -11.56
N PRO A 273 24.36 4.48 -12.64
CA PRO A 273 24.90 4.53 -14.01
C PRO A 273 25.50 5.89 -14.35
N HIS A 274 24.89 6.97 -13.85
CA HIS A 274 25.30 8.33 -14.19
C HIS A 274 26.65 8.70 -13.57
N ARG A 275 26.93 8.32 -12.32
CA ARG A 275 28.22 8.61 -11.67
C ARG A 275 29.36 7.84 -12.31
N GLU A 276 29.16 6.56 -12.64
CA GLU A 276 30.18 5.79 -13.33
C GLU A 276 30.38 6.28 -14.75
N LEU A 277 29.31 6.63 -15.48
CA LEU A 277 29.47 7.22 -16.80
C LEU A 277 30.18 8.57 -16.71
N ALA A 278 29.84 9.45 -15.77
CA ALA A 278 30.55 10.72 -15.59
C ALA A 278 32.04 10.49 -15.32
N LYS A 279 32.37 9.48 -14.51
CA LYS A 279 33.76 9.09 -14.24
C LYS A 279 34.46 8.56 -15.48
N LEU A 280 33.82 7.67 -16.25
CA LEU A 280 34.35 7.11 -17.50
C LEU A 280 34.49 8.19 -18.57
N ALA A 281 33.46 9.01 -18.76
CA ALA A 281 33.41 10.12 -19.69
C ALA A 281 34.54 11.11 -19.39
N ARG A 282 34.68 11.57 -18.14
CA ARG A 282 35.80 12.43 -17.71
C ARG A 282 37.17 11.75 -17.81
N GLY A 283 37.23 10.43 -17.68
CA GLY A 283 38.46 9.65 -17.92
C GLY A 283 38.86 9.60 -19.40
N THR A 284 37.89 9.68 -20.30
CA THR A 284 38.11 9.63 -21.76
C THR A 284 38.14 11.00 -22.44
N THR A 285 37.75 12.08 -21.76
CA THR A 285 37.88 13.45 -22.29
C THR A 285 39.35 13.79 -22.51
N ASN A 286 39.64 14.47 -23.61
CA ASN A 286 41.02 14.71 -24.02
C ASN A 286 41.70 15.72 -23.08
N GLN A 287 42.67 15.24 -22.30
CA GLN A 287 43.44 16.07 -21.36
C GLN A 287 44.34 17.10 -22.07
N SER A 288 44.58 16.95 -23.38
CA SER A 288 45.38 17.89 -24.17
C SER A 288 44.61 19.14 -24.60
N ARG A 289 43.33 19.28 -24.20
CA ARG A 289 42.50 20.42 -24.55
C ARG A 289 43.08 21.71 -23.97
N GLN A 290 43.43 22.65 -24.85
CA GLN A 290 43.86 24.00 -24.45
C GLN A 290 42.75 25.00 -24.78
N THR A 291 42.25 25.67 -23.75
CA THR A 291 41.33 26.80 -23.90
C THR A 291 42.16 28.08 -23.95
N ASN A 292 42.28 28.66 -25.13
CA ASN A 292 42.91 29.95 -25.34
C ASN A 292 41.83 31.04 -25.35
N THR A 293 41.96 32.00 -24.44
CA THR A 293 41.14 33.21 -24.44
C THR A 293 41.79 34.23 -25.37
N PHE A 294 41.13 34.54 -26.49
CA PHE A 294 41.56 35.62 -27.36
C PHE A 294 40.68 36.84 -27.10
N PHE A 295 41.30 37.93 -26.70
CA PHE A 295 40.62 39.22 -26.61
C PHE A 295 40.65 39.84 -28.01
N ASP A 296 39.48 40.07 -28.61
CA ASP A 296 39.40 40.79 -29.88
C ASP A 296 39.41 42.31 -29.58
N PRO A 297 40.52 43.02 -29.89
CA PRO A 297 40.65 44.43 -29.54
C PRO A 297 39.73 45.35 -30.37
N VAL A 298 39.14 44.86 -31.46
CA VAL A 298 38.24 45.64 -32.32
C VAL A 298 36.80 45.61 -31.82
N THR A 299 36.36 44.48 -31.28
CA THR A 299 34.99 44.28 -30.78
C THR A 299 34.89 44.39 -29.26
N GLY A 300 36.01 44.28 -28.53
CA GLY A 300 36.04 44.25 -27.07
C GLY A 300 35.52 42.93 -26.48
N GLU A 301 35.22 41.94 -27.33
CA GLU A 301 34.70 40.64 -26.91
C GLU A 301 35.86 39.68 -26.58
N THR A 302 35.77 39.03 -25.42
CA THR A 302 36.59 37.85 -25.13
C THR A 302 36.01 36.64 -25.85
N ARG A 303 36.72 36.14 -26.86
CA ARG A 303 36.36 34.90 -27.55
C ARG A 303 37.18 33.75 -27.00
N PHE A 304 36.49 32.69 -26.60
CA PHE A 304 37.12 31.47 -26.12
C PHE A 304 37.35 30.53 -27.31
N PHE A 305 38.61 30.27 -27.64
CA PHE A 305 39.01 29.28 -28.64
C PHE A 305 39.56 28.05 -27.92
N SER A 306 38.85 26.93 -28.04
CA SER A 306 39.34 25.64 -27.57
C SER A 306 40.01 24.94 -28.75
N SER A 307 41.33 24.73 -28.70
CA SER A 307 42.04 23.94 -29.70
C SER A 307 42.17 22.50 -29.21
N LEU A 308 41.61 21.57 -29.97
CA LEU A 308 41.71 20.13 -29.78
C LEU A 308 42.52 19.51 -30.93
N GLY A 309 43.33 18.50 -30.61
CA GLY A 309 43.97 17.66 -31.63
C GLY A 309 42.96 16.78 -32.36
N ALA A 310 43.27 16.35 -33.57
CA ALA A 310 42.39 15.52 -34.40
C ALA A 310 42.06 14.14 -33.78
N GLU A 311 42.84 13.68 -32.81
CA GLU A 311 42.67 12.40 -32.11
C GLU A 311 41.32 12.29 -31.38
N SER A 312 40.68 13.40 -30.99
CA SER A 312 39.38 13.34 -30.31
C SER A 312 38.20 13.02 -31.23
N GLN A 313 38.35 13.08 -32.57
CA GLN A 313 37.31 12.62 -33.50
C GLN A 313 37.08 11.10 -33.40
N ALA A 314 38.14 10.34 -33.08
CA ALA A 314 38.10 8.89 -32.96
C ALA A 314 37.71 8.41 -31.54
N GLY A 315 37.45 9.33 -30.60
CA GLY A 315 37.03 9.00 -29.24
C GLY A 315 35.68 8.29 -29.23
N ASN A 316 35.50 7.36 -28.29
CA ASN A 316 34.23 6.67 -28.13
C ASN A 316 33.18 7.60 -27.48
N LEU A 317 31.99 7.68 -28.07
CA LEU A 317 30.87 8.40 -27.48
C LEU A 317 30.03 7.46 -26.62
N PHE A 318 29.88 7.78 -25.33
CA PHE A 318 29.10 6.96 -24.40
C PHE A 318 27.70 7.55 -24.19
N GLY A 319 26.68 6.76 -24.51
CA GLY A 319 25.30 7.01 -24.14
C GLY A 319 24.93 6.32 -22.83
N MET A 320 23.86 6.78 -22.21
CA MET A 320 23.28 6.16 -21.04
C MET A 320 21.78 6.35 -20.97
N VAL A 321 21.12 5.32 -20.45
CA VAL A 321 19.70 5.37 -20.13
C VAL A 321 19.51 5.75 -18.67
N LEU A 322 18.82 6.86 -18.42
CA LEU A 322 18.63 7.41 -17.09
C LEU A 322 17.25 8.09 -16.93
N PRO A 323 16.76 8.29 -15.68
CA PRO A 323 15.46 8.92 -15.45
C PRO A 323 15.44 10.36 -15.98
N TYR A 324 14.38 10.73 -16.68
CA TYR A 324 14.27 12.01 -17.39
C TYR A 324 14.53 13.21 -16.47
N GLU A 325 14.03 13.17 -15.23
CA GLU A 325 14.26 14.25 -14.28
C GLU A 325 15.73 14.38 -13.87
N VAL A 326 16.45 13.27 -13.73
CA VAL A 326 17.90 13.30 -13.44
C VAL A 326 18.62 14.01 -14.58
N ALA A 327 18.34 13.62 -15.83
CA ALA A 327 18.95 14.22 -17.03
C ALA A 327 18.71 15.72 -17.11
N MET A 328 17.47 16.12 -16.87
CA MET A 328 17.02 17.50 -17.03
C MET A 328 17.59 18.42 -15.96
N ARG A 329 17.76 17.92 -14.72
CA ARG A 329 18.26 18.71 -13.59
C ARG A 329 19.79 18.72 -13.52
N SER A 330 20.45 17.71 -14.05
CA SER A 330 21.91 17.62 -14.09
C SER A 330 22.50 18.54 -15.15
N SER A 331 23.56 19.28 -14.82
CA SER A 331 24.24 20.13 -15.79
C SER A 331 25.06 19.37 -16.84
N ASP A 332 25.38 18.11 -16.53
CA ASP A 332 26.46 17.39 -17.18
C ASP A 332 25.98 16.55 -18.38
N TYR A 333 24.67 16.50 -18.63
CA TYR A 333 24.08 15.59 -19.62
C TYR A 333 23.25 16.33 -20.66
N VAL A 334 23.22 15.72 -21.84
CA VAL A 334 22.45 16.18 -22.98
C VAL A 334 21.49 15.07 -23.38
N ILE A 335 20.20 15.38 -23.34
CA ILE A 335 19.13 14.44 -23.67
C ILE A 335 19.04 14.31 -25.20
N ILE A 336 19.18 13.07 -25.68
CA ILE A 336 19.09 12.73 -27.11
C ILE A 336 17.70 12.23 -27.43
N ASP A 337 17.16 11.34 -26.59
CA ASP A 337 15.81 10.80 -26.72
C ASP A 337 15.11 10.93 -25.38
N HIS A 338 14.08 11.77 -25.31
CA HIS A 338 13.35 12.09 -24.08
C HIS A 338 12.34 11.01 -23.67
N ASN A 339 11.98 10.11 -24.60
CA ASN A 339 11.06 9.03 -24.34
C ASN A 339 11.68 7.73 -24.87
N PHE A 340 12.58 7.15 -24.08
CA PHE A 340 13.31 5.94 -24.43
C PHE A 340 12.66 4.66 -23.88
N ASP A 341 11.50 4.75 -23.25
CA ASP A 341 10.75 3.58 -22.78
C ASP A 341 10.01 2.85 -23.92
N ASP A 342 9.85 1.53 -23.80
CA ASP A 342 9.07 0.73 -24.75
C ASP A 342 7.55 0.84 -24.50
N ALA A 343 7.17 1.09 -23.25
CA ALA A 343 5.79 1.17 -22.78
C ALA A 343 5.60 2.41 -21.90
N ALA A 344 4.35 2.78 -21.63
CA ALA A 344 4.06 3.84 -20.67
C ALA A 344 4.67 3.49 -19.29
N PRO A 345 5.20 4.48 -18.56
CA PRO A 345 5.92 4.24 -17.31
C PRO A 345 4.96 3.69 -16.26
N ASP A 346 5.16 2.43 -15.88
CA ASP A 346 4.44 1.87 -14.74
C ASP A 346 4.98 2.45 -13.41
N LYS A 347 4.11 2.50 -12.40
CA LYS A 347 4.43 3.16 -11.13
C LYS A 347 5.30 2.28 -10.23
N THR A 348 6.48 2.79 -9.86
CA THR A 348 7.32 2.21 -8.80
C THR A 348 6.80 2.66 -7.44
N ARG A 349 6.71 1.72 -6.49
CA ARG A 349 6.13 1.99 -5.18
C ARG A 349 7.20 2.02 -4.10
N PHE A 350 7.11 3.05 -3.27
CA PHE A 350 7.99 3.34 -2.16
C PHE A 350 7.23 3.21 -0.85
N LEU A 351 7.87 2.63 0.16
CA LEU A 351 7.43 2.70 1.54
C LEU A 351 8.06 3.92 2.18
N VAL A 352 7.25 4.74 2.82
CA VAL A 352 7.71 5.72 3.80
C VAL A 352 7.84 4.99 5.12
N VAL A 353 9.05 5.00 5.66
CA VAL A 353 9.41 4.31 6.89
C VAL A 353 9.69 5.34 7.97
N GLU A 354 9.08 5.13 9.12
CA GLU A 354 9.26 5.95 10.32
C GLU A 354 9.80 5.08 11.47
N ASN A 355 10.45 5.70 12.45
CA ASN A 355 10.83 5.04 13.70
C ASN A 355 9.60 4.89 14.60
N ASN A 356 8.82 3.84 14.33
CA ASN A 356 7.55 3.55 14.97
C ASN A 356 7.55 2.08 15.44
N PRO A 357 8.06 1.81 16.66
CA PRO A 357 8.26 0.45 17.13
C PRO A 357 6.94 -0.30 17.32
N ASP A 358 6.89 -1.58 16.95
CA ASP A 358 5.76 -2.46 17.28
C ASP A 358 5.80 -2.78 18.79
N HIS A 359 5.01 -2.04 19.59
CA HIS A 359 4.91 -2.22 21.04
C HIS A 359 4.53 -3.65 21.43
N SER A 360 3.85 -4.39 20.56
CA SER A 360 3.49 -5.78 20.82
C SER A 360 4.67 -6.74 20.86
N LEU A 361 5.87 -6.30 20.46
CA LEU A 361 7.11 -7.08 20.55
C LEU A 361 7.84 -6.92 21.89
N TYR A 362 7.63 -5.82 22.62
CA TYR A 362 8.40 -5.49 23.82
C TYR A 362 7.58 -5.58 25.10
N GLU A 363 6.30 -5.27 25.04
CA GLU A 363 5.49 -5.13 26.24
C GLU A 363 4.77 -6.44 26.57
N ASP A 364 4.93 -6.89 27.81
CA ASP A 364 4.30 -8.12 28.31
C ASP A 364 2.76 -8.07 28.25
N ARG A 365 2.16 -6.87 28.27
CA ARG A 365 0.70 -6.68 28.16
C ARG A 365 0.13 -7.24 26.85
N TYR A 366 0.93 -7.29 25.78
CA TYR A 366 0.52 -7.78 24.47
C TYR A 366 0.95 -9.22 24.19
N ARG A 367 1.39 -9.97 25.22
CA ARG A 367 1.84 -11.36 25.08
C ARG A 367 0.74 -12.34 24.67
N THR A 368 -0.53 -12.00 24.90
CA THR A 368 -1.67 -12.83 24.50
C THR A 368 -2.12 -12.51 23.07
N THR A 369 -2.57 -13.53 22.34
CA THR A 369 -3.06 -13.36 20.96
C THR A 369 -4.18 -12.33 20.90
N ASP A 370 -5.15 -12.36 21.83
CA ASP A 370 -6.27 -11.41 21.82
C ASP A 370 -5.83 -9.96 22.09
N ALA A 371 -4.87 -9.74 23.00
CA ALA A 371 -4.35 -8.39 23.27
C ALA A 371 -3.59 -7.84 22.07
N ARG A 372 -2.74 -8.65 21.44
CA ARG A 372 -1.98 -8.28 20.23
C ARG A 372 -2.90 -8.00 19.04
N THR A 373 -3.89 -8.86 18.82
CA THR A 373 -4.93 -8.66 17.80
C THR A 373 -5.69 -7.36 18.06
N ARG A 374 -6.10 -7.10 19.30
CA ARG A 374 -6.85 -5.87 19.64
C ARG A 374 -6.04 -4.61 19.39
N TYR A 375 -4.76 -4.60 19.78
CA TYR A 375 -3.83 -3.51 19.54
C TYR A 375 -3.70 -3.20 18.05
N TRP A 376 -3.36 -4.20 17.22
CA TRP A 376 -3.19 -4.01 15.78
C TRP A 376 -4.50 -3.72 15.06
N TYR A 377 -5.61 -4.30 15.49
CA TYR A 377 -6.94 -3.97 14.95
C TYR A 377 -7.27 -2.50 15.19
N GLN A 378 -7.01 -1.97 16.40
CA GLN A 378 -7.23 -0.55 16.70
C GLN A 378 -6.36 0.36 15.82
N ARG A 379 -5.07 0.04 15.65
CA ARG A 379 -4.17 0.79 14.75
C ARG A 379 -4.67 0.77 13.31
N MET A 380 -5.00 -0.39 12.75
CA MET A 380 -5.50 -0.50 11.38
C MET A 380 -6.86 0.20 11.20
N ASN A 381 -7.74 0.10 12.19
CA ASN A 381 -9.04 0.76 12.16
C ASN A 381 -8.89 2.29 12.16
N ALA A 382 -7.88 2.81 12.86
CA ALA A 382 -7.52 4.22 12.85
C ALA A 382 -6.95 4.67 11.49
N ILE A 383 -6.03 3.88 10.89
CA ILE A 383 -5.50 4.13 9.54
C ILE A 383 -6.64 4.17 8.51
N ALA A 384 -7.60 3.25 8.61
CA ALA A 384 -8.75 3.20 7.70
C ALA A 384 -9.69 4.43 7.80
N GLY A 385 -9.47 5.32 8.78
CA GLY A 385 -10.32 6.50 9.01
C GLY A 385 -11.74 6.12 9.41
N SER A 386 -11.95 4.92 9.95
CA SER A 386 -13.27 4.44 10.36
C SER A 386 -13.64 5.05 11.71
N ASN A 387 -13.93 6.35 11.70
CA ASN A 387 -14.64 6.96 12.80
C ASN A 387 -15.99 6.24 12.89
N MET A 388 -16.11 5.33 13.87
CA MET A 388 -17.41 4.92 14.36
C MET A 388 -18.07 6.20 14.86
N SER A 389 -18.81 6.87 13.99
CA SER A 389 -19.63 8.00 14.42
C SER A 389 -20.49 7.49 15.56
N LEU A 390 -20.59 8.26 16.64
CA LEU A 390 -21.42 7.90 17.80
C LEU A 390 -22.83 7.45 17.35
N GLY A 391 -23.33 8.04 16.25
CA GLY A 391 -24.55 7.63 15.55
C GLY A 391 -24.56 6.18 15.05
N ALA A 392 -23.48 5.67 14.46
CA ALA A 392 -23.40 4.27 14.00
C ALA A 392 -23.42 3.26 15.17
N GLY A 393 -22.88 3.64 16.33
CA GLY A 393 -22.98 2.83 17.56
C GLY A 393 -24.42 2.75 18.09
N VAL A 394 -25.11 3.89 18.13
CA VAL A 394 -26.52 3.97 18.55
C VAL A 394 -27.44 3.25 17.56
N LEU A 395 -27.22 3.41 16.25
CA LEU A 395 -27.96 2.70 15.20
C LEU A 395 -27.80 1.17 15.29
N LYS A 396 -26.63 0.68 15.71
CA LYS A 396 -26.43 -0.76 16.00
C LYS A 396 -27.27 -1.22 17.20
N ILE A 397 -27.27 -0.47 18.30
CA ILE A 397 -28.07 -0.80 19.49
C ILE A 397 -29.56 -0.81 19.12
N LEU A 398 -30.03 0.18 18.36
CA LEU A 398 -31.39 0.25 17.84
C LEU A 398 -31.71 -0.92 16.90
N GLY A 399 -30.78 -1.29 16.01
CA GLY A 399 -30.91 -2.45 15.12
C GLY A 399 -31.04 -3.77 15.91
N PHE A 400 -30.26 -3.96 16.97
CA PHE A 400 -30.39 -5.15 17.84
C PHE A 400 -31.72 -5.18 18.58
N ALA A 401 -32.14 -4.05 19.17
CA ALA A 401 -33.43 -3.94 19.85
C ALA A 401 -34.60 -4.22 18.88
N ALA A 402 -34.54 -3.66 17.67
CA ALA A 402 -35.53 -3.90 16.61
C ALA A 402 -35.56 -5.37 16.15
N THR A 403 -34.40 -6.02 16.01
CA THR A 403 -34.32 -7.44 15.64
C THR A 403 -34.95 -8.33 16.72
N ALA A 404 -34.67 -8.06 18.00
CA ALA A 404 -35.25 -8.80 19.11
C ALA A 404 -36.78 -8.62 19.17
N ALA A 405 -37.27 -7.39 18.97
CA ALA A 405 -38.71 -7.11 18.89
C ALA A 405 -39.37 -7.84 17.71
N ALA A 406 -38.72 -7.88 16.55
CA ALA A 406 -39.23 -8.57 15.38
C ALA A 406 -39.29 -10.10 15.55
N ILE A 407 -38.28 -10.71 16.18
CA ILE A 407 -38.29 -12.15 16.49
C ILE A 407 -39.44 -12.48 17.45
N MET A 408 -39.65 -11.66 18.48
CA MET A 408 -40.77 -11.84 19.41
C MET A 408 -42.12 -11.73 18.69
N LEU A 409 -42.29 -10.74 17.80
CA LEU A 409 -43.50 -10.59 17.00
C LEU A 409 -43.71 -11.76 16.01
N ALA A 410 -42.64 -12.28 15.41
CA ALA A 410 -42.72 -13.43 14.53
C ALA A 410 -43.14 -14.70 15.28
N LEU A 411 -42.61 -14.92 16.50
CA LEU A 411 -43.01 -16.05 17.36
C LEU A 411 -44.48 -15.93 17.78
N VAL A 412 -44.95 -14.74 18.14
CA VAL A 412 -46.36 -14.49 18.46
C VAL A 412 -47.26 -14.71 17.23
N GLY A 413 -46.84 -14.25 16.05
CA GLY A 413 -47.57 -14.46 14.80
C GLY A 413 -47.65 -15.93 14.40
N LEU A 414 -46.54 -16.67 14.46
CA LEU A 414 -46.49 -18.11 14.18
C LEU A 414 -47.36 -18.91 15.16
N TYR A 415 -47.32 -18.57 16.45
CA TYR A 415 -48.17 -19.18 17.47
C TYR A 415 -49.65 -18.88 17.21
N GLY A 416 -50.00 -17.64 16.84
CA GLY A 416 -51.36 -17.25 16.48
C GLY A 416 -51.90 -18.01 15.26
N VAL A 417 -51.09 -18.22 14.21
CA VAL A 417 -51.47 -19.05 13.05
C VAL A 417 -51.61 -20.53 13.45
N GLY A 418 -50.77 -21.02 14.35
CA GLY A 418 -50.86 -22.37 14.92
C GLY A 418 -52.11 -22.61 15.78
N ALA A 419 -52.53 -21.59 16.53
CA ALA A 419 -53.75 -21.62 17.34
C ALA A 419 -55.02 -21.59 16.45
N ILE A 420 -55.00 -20.83 15.35
CA ILE A 420 -56.11 -20.78 14.37
C ILE A 420 -56.25 -22.12 13.61
N SER A 421 -55.16 -22.87 13.45
CA SER A 421 -55.17 -24.21 12.83
C SER A 421 -55.49 -25.35 13.80
N GLY A 422 -55.88 -25.04 15.05
CA GLY A 422 -56.38 -26.01 16.04
C GLY A 422 -55.31 -26.89 16.70
N VAL A 423 -54.02 -26.56 16.54
CA VAL A 423 -52.90 -27.35 17.07
C VAL A 423 -52.52 -26.90 18.50
N VAL A 424 -52.91 -25.71 18.93
CA VAL A 424 -52.52 -25.13 20.23
C VAL A 424 -53.68 -24.37 20.88
N ASP A 425 -53.85 -24.52 22.20
CA ASP A 425 -54.94 -23.95 22.98
C ASP A 425 -54.87 -22.41 23.05
N ALA A 426 -55.92 -21.74 22.54
CA ALA A 426 -55.97 -20.30 22.32
C ALA A 426 -56.19 -19.47 23.60
N ASN A 427 -56.56 -20.11 24.72
CA ASN A 427 -56.88 -19.43 25.98
C ASN A 427 -55.66 -18.85 26.73
N ALA A 428 -54.44 -19.13 26.29
CA ALA A 428 -53.22 -18.68 26.96
C ALA A 428 -52.83 -17.20 26.70
N LEU A 429 -53.53 -16.48 25.80
CA LEU A 429 -53.11 -15.17 25.27
C LEU A 429 -54.16 -14.04 25.41
N SER A 430 -55.02 -14.09 26.42
CA SER A 430 -56.03 -13.04 26.68
C SER A 430 -55.46 -11.64 26.99
N TRP A 431 -54.15 -11.54 27.18
CA TRP A 431 -53.43 -10.30 27.47
C TRP A 431 -52.83 -9.60 26.24
N LEU A 432 -52.89 -10.20 25.04
CA LEU A 432 -52.44 -9.54 23.81
C LEU A 432 -53.58 -8.68 23.21
N PRO A 433 -53.29 -7.43 22.79
CA PRO A 433 -54.30 -6.52 22.25
C PRO A 433 -54.94 -7.09 20.98
N ALA A 434 -56.27 -7.13 20.95
CA ALA A 434 -57.11 -7.74 19.90
C ALA A 434 -56.98 -7.11 18.49
N SER A 435 -56.17 -6.06 18.32
CA SER A 435 -56.01 -5.32 17.06
C SER A 435 -54.89 -5.84 16.16
N LEU A 436 -54.04 -6.76 16.62
CA LEU A 436 -53.00 -7.38 15.80
C LEU A 436 -53.44 -8.77 15.35
N THR A 437 -53.91 -8.89 14.11
CA THR A 437 -54.15 -10.20 13.49
C THR A 437 -52.83 -10.96 13.36
N ALA A 438 -52.85 -12.30 13.48
CA ALA A 438 -51.63 -13.12 13.40
C ALA A 438 -50.83 -12.88 12.09
N GLN A 439 -51.54 -12.60 10.99
CA GLN A 439 -50.94 -12.17 9.72
C GLN A 439 -50.32 -10.77 9.80
N GLY A 440 -50.98 -9.81 10.45
CA GLY A 440 -50.44 -8.47 10.71
C GLY A 440 -49.16 -8.49 11.56
N ALA A 441 -49.08 -9.38 12.56
CA ALA A 441 -47.89 -9.56 13.39
C ALA A 441 -46.69 -10.08 12.58
N LEU A 442 -46.92 -11.03 11.67
CA LEU A 442 -45.89 -11.56 10.78
C LEU A 442 -45.39 -10.52 9.76
N VAL A 443 -46.29 -9.75 9.16
CA VAL A 443 -45.92 -8.67 8.23
C VAL A 443 -45.15 -7.56 8.94
N LEU A 444 -45.58 -7.15 10.13
CA LEU A 444 -44.88 -6.16 10.94
C LEU A 444 -43.50 -6.68 11.36
N ALA A 445 -43.38 -7.95 11.76
CA ALA A 445 -42.11 -8.58 12.07
C ALA A 445 -41.15 -8.60 10.87
N ALA A 446 -41.65 -8.94 9.67
CA ALA A 446 -40.85 -8.90 8.45
C ALA A 446 -40.37 -7.47 8.12
N MET A 447 -41.24 -6.47 8.25
CA MET A 447 -40.88 -5.06 8.04
C MET A 447 -39.86 -4.55 9.05
N ILE A 448 -40.01 -4.90 10.33
CA ILE A 448 -39.06 -4.54 11.38
C ILE A 448 -37.73 -5.29 11.17
N LEU A 449 -37.74 -6.54 10.70
CA LEU A 449 -36.53 -7.27 10.31
C LEU A 449 -35.79 -6.59 9.15
N VAL A 450 -36.51 -6.11 8.13
CA VAL A 450 -35.91 -5.37 7.00
C VAL A 450 -35.35 -4.04 7.49
N ALA A 451 -36.08 -3.29 8.31
CA ALA A 451 -35.60 -2.04 8.88
C ALA A 451 -34.39 -2.26 9.81
N ALA A 452 -34.43 -3.28 10.66
CA ALA A 452 -33.31 -3.67 11.53
C ALA A 452 -32.09 -4.10 10.71
N PHE A 453 -32.29 -4.81 9.60
CA PHE A 453 -31.22 -5.14 8.67
C PHE A 453 -30.59 -3.89 8.05
N ILE A 454 -31.41 -2.92 7.63
CA ILE A 454 -30.95 -1.61 7.12
C ILE A 454 -30.14 -0.88 8.20
N PHE A 455 -30.65 -0.78 9.43
CA PHE A 455 -29.94 -0.12 10.54
C PHE A 455 -28.65 -0.82 10.95
N MET A 456 -28.60 -2.16 10.90
CA MET A 456 -27.36 -2.93 11.15
C MET A 456 -26.35 -2.83 9.99
N SER A 457 -26.84 -2.62 8.76
CA SER A 457 -26.03 -2.46 7.54
C SER A 457 -25.47 -1.05 7.36
N ALA A 458 -26.09 -0.04 7.99
CA ALA A 458 -25.62 1.34 8.06
C ALA A 458 -24.40 1.46 8.99
N GLN A 459 -23.31 0.82 8.61
CA GLN A 459 -22.02 0.95 9.30
C GLN A 459 -21.20 2.04 8.64
N GLY A 460 -20.48 2.80 9.47
CA GLY A 460 -19.42 3.65 8.97
C GLY A 460 -18.44 2.80 8.18
N ARG A 461 -18.45 2.94 6.85
CA ARG A 461 -17.41 2.38 6.00
C ARG A 461 -16.14 3.17 6.29
N GLY A 462 -15.00 2.47 6.40
CA GLY A 462 -13.71 3.15 6.38
C GLY A 462 -13.64 4.05 5.14
N HIS A 463 -12.96 5.17 5.25
CA HIS A 463 -12.77 6.06 4.10
C HIS A 463 -11.65 5.53 3.18
N GLN A 464 -10.73 4.74 3.73
CA GLN A 464 -9.57 4.19 3.03
C GLN A 464 -9.35 2.72 3.38
N GLY A 465 -8.72 1.98 2.46
CA GLY A 465 -8.24 0.62 2.70
C GLY A 465 -6.92 0.64 3.47
N VAL A 466 -6.51 -0.52 3.99
CA VAL A 466 -5.23 -0.66 4.70
C VAL A 466 -4.45 -1.83 4.11
N ARG A 467 -3.23 -1.57 3.66
CA ARG A 467 -2.28 -2.58 3.22
C ARG A 467 -1.33 -2.91 4.35
N VAL A 468 -1.16 -4.18 4.65
CA VAL A 468 -0.36 -4.66 5.77
C VAL A 468 0.56 -5.78 5.33
N MET A 469 1.82 -5.66 5.71
CA MET A 469 2.83 -6.68 5.46
C MET A 469 3.21 -7.40 6.75
N PHE A 470 2.94 -8.71 6.80
CA PHE A 470 3.30 -9.57 7.92
C PHE A 470 4.50 -10.43 7.58
N ARG A 471 5.58 -10.31 8.36
CA ARG A 471 6.72 -11.22 8.26
C ARG A 471 6.55 -12.39 9.21
N PHE A 472 6.58 -13.59 8.66
CA PHE A 472 6.60 -14.85 9.38
C PHE A 472 8.03 -15.39 9.44
N LYS A 473 8.59 -15.49 10.64
CA LYS A 473 9.81 -16.26 10.88
C LYS A 473 9.46 -17.74 10.85
N ARG A 474 10.13 -18.51 10.00
CA ARG A 474 9.91 -19.97 9.89
C ARG A 474 10.91 -20.71 10.78
N ASP A 475 10.85 -20.42 12.08
CA ASP A 475 11.66 -21.14 13.07
C ASP A 475 10.89 -22.38 13.55
N GLY A 476 11.21 -23.56 12.99
CA GLY A 476 10.62 -24.85 13.38
C GLY A 476 9.34 -25.27 12.63
N THR A 477 8.63 -26.26 13.17
CA THR A 477 7.45 -26.93 12.55
C THR A 477 6.15 -26.11 12.56
N ALA A 478 6.15 -24.91 13.15
CA ALA A 478 4.92 -24.22 13.53
C ALA A 478 4.39 -23.20 12.50
N ALA A 479 5.23 -22.65 11.62
CA ALA A 479 4.84 -21.55 10.73
C ALA A 479 4.01 -22.02 9.50
N SER A 480 2.71 -22.23 9.71
CA SER A 480 1.74 -22.47 8.63
C SER A 480 1.02 -21.18 8.24
N ILE A 481 1.46 -20.58 7.14
CA ILE A 481 0.78 -19.42 6.51
C ILE A 481 -0.54 -19.86 5.84
N GLY A 482 -0.67 -21.14 5.48
CA GLY A 482 -1.82 -21.66 4.74
C GLY A 482 -3.15 -21.43 5.43
N ASP A 483 -3.21 -21.42 6.77
CA ASP A 483 -4.45 -21.13 7.50
C ASP A 483 -4.91 -19.67 7.38
N VAL A 484 -3.95 -18.75 7.30
CA VAL A 484 -4.19 -17.32 7.10
C VAL A 484 -4.58 -17.10 5.64
N GLU A 485 -3.83 -17.66 4.70
CA GLU A 485 -4.10 -17.58 3.26
C GLU A 485 -5.49 -18.13 2.91
N ASN A 486 -5.83 -19.33 3.41
CA ASN A 486 -7.15 -19.92 3.21
C ASN A 486 -8.27 -19.04 3.80
N PHE A 487 -8.01 -18.36 4.92
CA PHE A 487 -8.96 -17.41 5.47
C PHE A 487 -9.15 -16.22 4.56
N LEU A 488 -8.06 -15.57 4.15
CA LEU A 488 -8.11 -14.40 3.27
C LEU A 488 -8.80 -14.73 1.94
N ARG A 489 -8.49 -15.90 1.34
CA ARG A 489 -9.17 -16.42 0.15
C ARG A 489 -10.67 -16.61 0.35
N ASN A 490 -11.09 -17.17 1.49
CA ASN A 490 -12.52 -17.39 1.75
C ASN A 490 -13.31 -16.08 1.84
N TYR A 491 -12.69 -15.01 2.34
CA TYR A 491 -13.32 -13.69 2.42
C TYR A 491 -13.07 -12.82 1.18
N GLY A 492 -12.29 -13.30 0.20
CA GLY A 492 -11.97 -12.55 -1.02
C GLY A 492 -11.01 -11.39 -0.80
N VAL A 493 -10.24 -11.40 0.30
CA VAL A 493 -9.26 -10.37 0.63
C VAL A 493 -8.04 -10.53 -0.27
N ARG A 494 -7.60 -9.42 -0.87
CA ARG A 494 -6.41 -9.31 -1.71
C ARG A 494 -5.15 -9.64 -0.90
N HIS A 495 -4.35 -10.61 -1.34
CA HIS A 495 -3.08 -10.94 -0.69
C HIS A 495 -2.07 -11.58 -1.63
N ALA A 496 -0.78 -11.43 -1.31
CA ALA A 496 0.32 -12.10 -1.95
C ALA A 496 1.29 -12.66 -0.90
N VAL A 497 1.91 -13.80 -1.21
CA VAL A 497 2.92 -14.42 -0.36
C VAL A 497 4.27 -14.32 -1.08
N VAL A 498 5.23 -13.71 -0.41
CA VAL A 498 6.57 -13.47 -0.93
C VAL A 498 7.58 -14.18 -0.04
N ARG A 499 8.51 -14.93 -0.63
CA ARG A 499 9.64 -15.53 0.10
C ARG A 499 10.81 -14.55 0.06
N MET A 500 11.40 -14.25 1.21
CA MET A 500 12.48 -13.25 1.31
C MET A 500 13.86 -13.78 0.90
N ASP A 501 14.00 -15.10 0.81
CA ASP A 501 15.27 -15.76 0.48
C ASP A 501 15.00 -17.06 -0.29
N GLU A 502 15.87 -17.38 -1.25
CA GLU A 502 15.81 -18.57 -2.08
C GLU A 502 16.42 -19.79 -1.38
N ASP A 503 17.42 -19.57 -0.51
CA ASP A 503 18.14 -20.62 0.22
C ASP A 503 17.41 -21.03 1.52
N SER A 504 16.37 -21.84 1.38
CA SER A 504 15.85 -22.61 2.52
C SER A 504 16.73 -23.83 2.78
N GLY A 505 17.80 -23.66 3.56
CA GLY A 505 18.48 -24.81 4.15
C GLY A 505 17.50 -25.66 4.97
N ARG A 506 17.68 -26.99 4.99
CA ARG A 506 16.78 -27.96 5.68
C ARG A 506 16.41 -27.56 7.12
N ASN A 507 17.27 -26.79 7.80
CA ASN A 507 17.13 -26.42 9.22
C ASN A 507 16.75 -24.95 9.47
N ALA A 508 16.71 -24.10 8.44
CA ALA A 508 16.37 -22.68 8.56
C ALA A 508 15.57 -22.21 7.33
N PRO A 509 14.26 -22.50 7.27
CA PRO A 509 13.45 -22.08 6.15
C PRO A 509 13.39 -20.54 6.07
N SER A 510 13.45 -20.01 4.85
CA SER A 510 13.45 -18.57 4.63
C SER A 510 12.18 -17.90 5.18
N ALA A 511 12.35 -16.69 5.71
CA ALA A 511 11.23 -15.90 6.19
C ALA A 511 10.29 -15.57 5.02
N MET A 512 9.00 -15.52 5.31
CA MET A 512 7.95 -15.22 4.35
C MET A 512 7.26 -13.92 4.74
N VAL A 513 6.95 -13.09 3.74
CA VAL A 513 6.11 -11.91 3.89
C VAL A 513 4.75 -12.22 3.28
N LEU A 514 3.71 -12.07 4.08
CA LEU A 514 2.33 -12.04 3.61
C LEU A 514 1.93 -10.57 3.49
N ASP A 515 1.74 -10.13 2.26
CA ASP A 515 1.22 -8.81 1.95
C ASP A 515 -0.29 -8.91 1.75
N VAL A 516 -1.06 -8.07 2.44
CA VAL A 516 -2.51 -8.12 2.49
C VAL A 516 -3.08 -6.73 2.27
N GLU A 517 -3.99 -6.58 1.34
CA GLU A 517 -4.75 -5.35 1.11
C GLU A 517 -6.19 -5.55 1.60
N PHE A 518 -6.53 -4.88 2.70
CA PHE A 518 -7.89 -4.86 3.24
C PHE A 518 -8.67 -3.70 2.65
N ASP A 519 -9.79 -4.00 2.00
CA ASP A 519 -10.71 -3.00 1.50
C ASP A 519 -11.44 -2.34 2.71
N PRO A 520 -11.99 -1.12 2.57
CA PRO A 520 -12.72 -0.47 3.67
C PRO A 520 -13.90 -1.30 4.21
N GLU A 521 -14.46 -2.18 3.37
CA GLU A 521 -15.55 -3.09 3.75
C GLU A 521 -15.09 -4.20 4.71
N ASP A 522 -13.81 -4.59 4.69
CA ASP A 522 -13.26 -5.66 5.53
C ASP A 522 -13.20 -5.26 7.01
N PHE A 523 -13.19 -3.96 7.29
CA PHE A 523 -13.28 -3.38 8.64
C PHE A 523 -14.69 -3.42 9.21
N SER A 524 -15.71 -3.56 8.36
CA SER A 524 -17.10 -3.62 8.79
C SER A 524 -17.43 -4.94 9.50
N TYR A 525 -18.39 -4.88 10.42
CA TYR A 525 -18.95 -6.06 11.07
C TYR A 525 -20.15 -6.52 10.26
N GLY A 526 -20.11 -7.70 9.64
CA GLY A 526 -21.28 -8.21 8.92
C GLY A 526 -22.50 -8.36 9.85
N PRO A 527 -23.75 -8.11 9.38
CA PRO A 527 -24.96 -8.21 10.22
C PRO A 527 -25.15 -9.62 10.81
N PHE A 528 -24.74 -10.67 10.09
CA PHE A 528 -24.78 -12.05 10.57
C PHE A 528 -23.62 -12.41 11.53
N SER A 529 -22.49 -11.69 11.48
CA SER A 529 -21.38 -11.89 12.42
C SER A 529 -21.70 -11.40 13.85
N ALA A 530 -22.69 -10.51 13.96
CA ALA A 530 -23.18 -9.99 15.22
C ALA A 530 -24.09 -10.97 15.97
N LEU A 531 -24.86 -11.79 15.23
CA LEU A 531 -25.87 -12.71 15.78
C LEU A 531 -25.29 -14.00 16.36
N PHE A 532 -24.14 -14.47 15.86
CA PHE A 532 -23.50 -15.68 16.37
C PHE A 532 -22.13 -15.34 16.94
N ARG A 533 -21.99 -15.43 18.27
CA ARG A 533 -20.72 -15.24 19.02
C ARG A 533 -19.53 -16.07 18.48
N ARG A 534 -19.80 -17.12 17.69
CA ARG A 534 -18.81 -17.98 17.02
C ARG A 534 -18.54 -17.63 15.54
N LEU A 535 -19.40 -16.85 14.88
CA LEU A 535 -19.18 -16.36 13.51
C LEU A 535 -18.53 -14.98 13.57
N ARG A 536 -17.21 -15.03 13.77
CA ARG A 536 -16.16 -14.02 13.57
C ARG A 536 -16.63 -12.60 13.17
N GLY A 537 -16.26 -11.61 13.99
CA GLY A 537 -16.37 -10.17 13.69
C GLY A 537 -15.59 -9.72 12.44
N SER A 538 -15.26 -8.42 12.32
CA SER A 538 -14.54 -7.86 11.14
C SER A 538 -13.50 -8.82 10.54
N VAL A 539 -13.45 -8.89 9.21
CA VAL A 539 -12.54 -9.78 8.46
C VAL A 539 -11.09 -9.53 8.89
N VAL A 540 -10.72 -8.26 9.09
CA VAL A 540 -9.41 -7.84 9.62
C VAL A 540 -9.14 -8.47 10.98
N ASN A 541 -10.08 -8.37 11.93
CA ASN A 541 -9.92 -8.97 13.26
C ASN A 541 -9.77 -10.51 13.16
N GLY A 542 -10.57 -11.16 12.31
CA GLY A 542 -10.46 -12.60 12.04
C GLY A 542 -9.10 -13.00 11.46
N ALA A 543 -8.57 -12.22 10.52
CA ALA A 543 -7.26 -12.42 9.91
C ALA A 543 -6.15 -12.23 10.96
N LEU A 544 -6.17 -11.13 11.71
CA LEU A 544 -5.19 -10.83 12.76
C LEU A 544 -5.16 -11.90 13.86
N LYS A 545 -6.32 -12.47 14.25
CA LYS A 545 -6.36 -13.58 15.21
C LYS A 545 -5.63 -14.82 14.71
N LYS A 546 -5.75 -15.12 13.41
CA LYS A 546 -5.03 -16.24 12.80
C LYS A 546 -3.54 -15.93 12.64
N VAL A 547 -3.21 -14.71 12.23
CA VAL A 547 -1.82 -14.24 12.09
C VAL A 547 -1.08 -14.32 13.42
N PHE A 548 -1.66 -13.80 14.51
CA PHE A 548 -1.01 -13.78 15.83
C PHE A 548 -1.28 -15.01 16.71
N GLN A 549 -1.79 -16.10 16.11
CA GLN A 549 -2.08 -17.33 16.85
C GLN A 549 -0.78 -17.97 17.37
N ARG A 550 -0.48 -17.77 18.66
CA ARG A 550 0.84 -18.06 19.27
C ARG A 550 1.36 -19.49 19.09
N TRP A 551 0.47 -20.47 19.05
CA TRP A 551 0.85 -21.88 18.91
C TRP A 551 1.17 -22.28 17.46
N LYS A 552 0.72 -21.50 16.47
CA LYS A 552 1.08 -21.66 15.06
C LYS A 552 2.18 -20.69 14.67
N ASN A 553 1.92 -19.40 14.83
CA ASN A 553 2.74 -18.35 14.27
C ASN A 553 3.54 -17.67 15.39
N ARG A 554 4.68 -18.27 15.74
CA ARG A 554 5.64 -17.64 16.67
C ARG A 554 6.45 -16.58 15.93
N GLY A 555 6.61 -15.41 16.53
CA GLY A 555 7.53 -14.39 16.03
C GLY A 555 7.07 -13.65 14.76
N VAL A 556 5.76 -13.55 14.52
CA VAL A 556 5.24 -12.66 13.46
C VAL A 556 5.55 -11.21 13.80
N THR A 557 6.04 -10.45 12.83
CA THR A 557 6.26 -9.01 12.95
C THR A 557 5.51 -8.28 11.84
N VAL A 558 4.90 -7.13 12.15
CA VAL A 558 4.31 -6.26 11.13
C VAL A 558 5.42 -5.37 10.56
N LEU A 559 5.64 -5.42 9.25
CA LEU A 559 6.68 -4.64 8.57
C LEU A 559 6.16 -3.27 8.10
N ALA A 560 4.91 -3.25 7.66
CA ALA A 560 4.26 -2.05 7.17
C ALA A 560 2.75 -2.14 7.44
N ALA A 561 2.13 -1.00 7.74
CA ALA A 561 0.70 -0.82 7.83
C ALA A 561 0.39 0.56 7.23
N VAL A 562 -0.03 0.57 5.96
CA VAL A 562 -0.13 1.78 5.15
C VAL A 562 -1.57 1.99 4.68
N PRO A 563 -2.08 3.23 4.66
CA PRO A 563 -3.34 3.53 4.01
C PRO A 563 -3.18 3.37 2.50
N PHE A 564 -4.24 2.90 1.82
CA PHE A 564 -4.31 2.92 0.36
C PHE A 564 -5.73 3.23 -0.11
N GLU A 565 -5.82 3.84 -1.28
CA GLU A 565 -7.11 4.08 -1.95
C GLU A 565 -7.46 2.87 -2.84
N PRO A 566 -8.75 2.52 -3.04
CA PRO A 566 -9.13 1.36 -3.83
C PRO A 566 -8.58 1.35 -5.27
N GLU A 567 -8.34 2.52 -5.85
CA GLU A 567 -7.72 2.70 -7.18
C GLU A 567 -6.22 2.37 -7.20
N GLN A 568 -5.57 2.44 -6.04
CA GLN A 568 -4.15 2.11 -5.84
C GLN A 568 -3.94 0.63 -5.47
N ALA A 569 -5.01 -0.18 -5.47
CA ALA A 569 -4.93 -1.60 -5.16
C ALA A 569 -4.02 -2.33 -6.15
N GLN A 570 -3.01 -3.01 -5.63
CA GLN A 570 -2.02 -3.72 -6.44
C GLN A 570 -2.38 -5.19 -6.61
N LEU A 571 -2.98 -5.79 -5.59
CA LEU A 571 -3.13 -7.23 -5.51
C LEU A 571 -4.44 -7.70 -6.17
N PRO A 572 -4.42 -8.85 -6.86
CA PRO A 572 -5.63 -9.37 -7.49
C PRO A 572 -6.68 -9.71 -6.43
N LYS A 573 -7.93 -9.29 -6.68
CA LYS A 573 -9.04 -9.59 -5.76
C LYS A 573 -9.44 -11.05 -5.93
N HIS A 574 -9.40 -11.81 -4.84
CA HIS A 574 -9.85 -13.19 -4.86
C HIS A 574 -11.39 -13.26 -4.83
N LYS A 575 -11.96 -14.22 -5.56
CA LYS A 575 -13.39 -14.51 -5.44
C LYS A 575 -13.66 -15.11 -4.06
N ALA A 576 -14.49 -14.45 -3.26
CA ALA A 576 -14.87 -14.94 -1.93
C ALA A 576 -15.55 -16.30 -2.05
N ARG A 577 -14.99 -17.33 -1.40
CA ARG A 577 -15.57 -18.67 -1.36
C ARG A 577 -16.64 -18.72 -0.29
N ARG A 578 -17.90 -18.64 -0.70
CA ARG A 578 -19.03 -18.77 0.22
C ARG A 578 -19.57 -20.18 0.14
N TRP A 579 -18.80 -21.15 0.63
CA TRP A 579 -19.16 -22.57 0.57
C TRP A 579 -20.62 -22.85 1.00
N TRP A 580 -21.16 -22.12 1.99
CA TRP A 580 -22.56 -22.31 2.39
C TRP A 580 -23.55 -21.69 1.41
N SER A 581 -23.31 -20.50 0.86
CA SER A 581 -24.23 -19.93 -0.13
C SER A 581 -24.08 -20.56 -1.50
N GLU A 582 -22.88 -21.01 -1.87
CA GLU A 582 -22.61 -21.76 -3.10
C GLU A 582 -23.22 -23.15 -2.98
N ALA A 583 -23.00 -23.89 -1.89
CA ALA A 583 -23.63 -25.19 -1.68
C ALA A 583 -25.15 -25.09 -1.52
N VAL A 584 -25.68 -24.07 -0.82
CA VAL A 584 -27.13 -23.86 -0.73
C VAL A 584 -27.69 -23.41 -2.09
N SER A 585 -27.01 -22.54 -2.83
CA SER A 585 -27.44 -22.12 -4.17
C SER A 585 -27.46 -23.29 -5.15
N GLU A 586 -26.39 -24.07 -5.20
CA GLU A 586 -26.27 -25.29 -6.01
C GLU A 586 -27.30 -26.32 -5.57
N TRP A 587 -27.46 -26.55 -4.27
CA TRP A 587 -28.50 -27.44 -3.74
C TRP A 587 -29.91 -26.95 -4.09
N THR A 588 -30.19 -25.64 -4.00
CA THR A 588 -31.50 -25.08 -4.38
C THR A 588 -31.72 -25.18 -5.89
N ALA A 589 -30.68 -24.99 -6.71
CA ALA A 589 -30.77 -25.15 -8.15
C ALA A 589 -31.07 -26.62 -8.51
N ASP A 590 -30.33 -27.57 -7.96
CA ASP A 590 -30.57 -29.01 -8.09
C ASP A 590 -31.96 -29.41 -7.58
N PHE A 591 -32.38 -28.86 -6.44
CA PHE A 591 -33.69 -29.13 -5.86
C PHE A 591 -34.81 -28.61 -6.75
N VAL A 592 -34.69 -27.38 -7.27
CA VAL A 592 -35.66 -26.76 -8.18
C VAL A 592 -35.71 -27.53 -9.50
N GLU A 593 -34.58 -27.91 -10.07
CA GLU A 593 -34.52 -28.72 -11.29
C GLU A 593 -35.16 -30.10 -11.07
N THR A 594 -34.83 -30.77 -9.96
CA THR A 594 -35.41 -32.06 -9.59
C THR A 594 -36.92 -31.97 -9.35
N MET A 595 -37.38 -30.93 -8.66
CA MET A 595 -38.80 -30.68 -8.44
C MET A 595 -39.51 -30.33 -9.75
N PHE A 596 -38.91 -29.53 -10.62
CA PHE A 596 -39.45 -29.20 -11.94
C PHE A 596 -39.61 -30.46 -12.80
N VAL A 597 -38.64 -31.38 -12.81
CA VAL A 597 -38.74 -32.67 -13.50
C VAL A 597 -39.85 -33.54 -12.92
N ARG A 598 -40.01 -33.57 -11.59
CA ARG A 598 -41.08 -34.33 -10.94
C ARG A 598 -42.47 -33.73 -11.22
N PHE A 599 -42.62 -32.41 -11.09
CA PHE A 599 -43.88 -31.72 -11.37
C PHE A 599 -44.25 -31.75 -12.84
N SER A 600 -43.29 -31.62 -13.75
CA SER A 600 -43.54 -31.75 -15.20
C SER A 600 -43.98 -33.18 -15.56
N ARG A 601 -43.41 -34.23 -14.94
CA ARG A 601 -43.92 -35.60 -15.10
C ARG A 601 -45.33 -35.75 -14.54
N ILE A 602 -45.62 -35.20 -13.36
CA ILE A 602 -46.97 -35.26 -12.78
C ILE A 602 -47.96 -34.53 -13.70
N ALA A 603 -47.60 -33.35 -14.19
CA ALA A 603 -48.41 -32.57 -15.09
C ALA A 603 -48.64 -33.30 -16.43
N ALA A 604 -47.59 -33.82 -17.06
CA ALA A 604 -47.67 -34.46 -18.37
C ALA A 604 -48.34 -35.84 -18.36
N PHE A 605 -48.10 -36.66 -17.33
CA PHE A 605 -48.59 -38.05 -17.30
C PHE A 605 -49.89 -38.23 -16.51
N TYR A 606 -50.21 -37.34 -15.58
CA TYR A 606 -51.42 -37.49 -14.75
C TYR A 606 -52.42 -36.36 -15.01
N ILE A 607 -51.98 -35.11 -14.96
CA ILE A 607 -52.91 -33.96 -15.11
C ILE A 607 -53.40 -33.84 -16.55
N LEU A 608 -52.51 -33.91 -17.54
CA LEU A 608 -52.86 -33.73 -18.95
C LEU A 608 -53.80 -34.85 -19.46
N PRO A 609 -53.57 -36.14 -19.16
CA PRO A 609 -54.52 -37.20 -19.51
C PRO A 609 -55.83 -37.10 -18.74
N ALA A 610 -55.80 -36.77 -17.44
CA ALA A 610 -57.02 -36.56 -16.67
C ALA A 610 -57.85 -35.39 -17.21
N PHE A 611 -57.19 -34.30 -17.62
CA PHE A 611 -57.83 -33.17 -18.28
C PHE A 611 -58.40 -33.54 -19.65
N LEU A 612 -57.68 -34.32 -20.45
CA LEU A 612 -58.16 -34.84 -21.74
C LEU A 612 -59.40 -35.74 -21.56
N VAL A 613 -59.36 -36.66 -20.60
CA VAL A 613 -60.50 -37.53 -20.28
C VAL A 613 -61.68 -36.69 -19.80
N TRP A 614 -61.46 -35.76 -18.88
CA TRP A 614 -62.49 -34.84 -18.40
C TRP A 614 -63.08 -34.00 -19.53
N PHE A 615 -62.25 -33.50 -20.44
CA PHE A 615 -62.67 -32.73 -21.60
C PHE A 615 -63.48 -33.57 -22.60
N VAL A 616 -63.07 -34.83 -22.86
CA VAL A 616 -63.83 -35.76 -23.70
C VAL A 616 -65.18 -36.10 -23.06
N VAL A 617 -65.19 -36.41 -21.76
CA VAL A 617 -66.41 -36.66 -20.99
C VAL A 617 -67.35 -35.46 -21.05
N TRP A 618 -66.83 -34.26 -20.80
CA TRP A 618 -67.60 -33.02 -20.92
C TRP A 618 -68.18 -32.89 -22.34
N LYS A 619 -67.34 -32.99 -23.38
CA LYS A 619 -67.78 -32.74 -24.76
C LYS A 619 -68.80 -33.76 -25.26
N VAL A 620 -68.67 -35.03 -24.85
CA VAL A 620 -69.51 -36.14 -25.31
C VAL A 620 -70.78 -36.30 -24.49
N ILE A 621 -70.74 -36.04 -23.17
CA ILE A 621 -71.87 -36.29 -22.27
C ILE A 621 -72.69 -35.02 -22.00
N LEU A 622 -72.05 -33.85 -21.92
CA LEU A 622 -72.73 -32.61 -21.52
C LEU A 622 -73.09 -31.70 -22.71
N ASN A 623 -72.44 -31.86 -23.86
CA ASN A 623 -72.62 -30.99 -25.04
C ASN A 623 -72.94 -31.75 -26.36
N GLY A 624 -73.13 -33.06 -26.29
CA GLY A 624 -73.69 -33.88 -27.37
C GLY A 624 -75.06 -34.40 -26.94
#